data_AF-A0A0P7UAG7-F1
#
_entry.id   AF-A0A0P7UAG7-F1
#
_cell.length_a   1.000
_cell.length_b   1.000
_cell.length_c   1.000
_cell.angle_alpha   90.00
_cell.angle_beta   90.00
_cell.angle_gamma   90.00
#
_symmetry.space_group_name_H-M   'P 1'
#
loop_
_entity.id
_entity.type
_entity.pdbx_description
1 polymer ?
#
loop_
_entity_poly.entity_id
_entity_poly.type
_entity_poly.pdbx_seq_one_letter_code
_entity_poly.pdbx_strand_id
1 'polypeptide(L)'
;MHPMRALFLIPRNPPPKLKSKKWSKKFVDFIEGCLVKTYASRPSTEQLLKHSFIREQPTERQVRIQLKDHIDRTRKKRGEKGEGRASRPRAASPR
;
A
#
# COMPACT_ATOMS: atom_id res chain seq x y z
N MET A 1 -0.06 -7.13 -20.76
CA MET A 1 -1.13 -7.93 -20.11
C MET A 1 -2.44 -7.19 -20.32
N HIS A 2 -3.44 -7.79 -20.96
CA HIS A 2 -4.71 -7.12 -21.22
C HIS A 2 -5.51 -6.99 -19.91
N PRO A 3 -6.01 -5.80 -19.51
CA PRO A 3 -6.73 -5.60 -18.24
C PRO A 3 -7.89 -6.59 -18.01
N MET A 4 -8.70 -6.85 -19.05
CA MET A 4 -9.78 -7.86 -18.99
C MET A 4 -9.32 -9.30 -18.73
N ARG A 5 -8.05 -9.66 -18.99
CA ARG A 5 -7.54 -11.02 -18.75
C ARG A 5 -7.56 -11.38 -17.27
N ALA A 6 -7.44 -10.41 -16.37
CA ALA A 6 -7.48 -10.64 -14.92
C ALA A 6 -8.85 -11.21 -14.46
N LEU A 7 -9.94 -10.73 -15.05
CA LEU A 7 -11.31 -11.19 -14.72
C LEU A 7 -11.45 -12.70 -14.93
N PHE A 8 -10.83 -13.24 -15.98
CA PHE A 8 -10.85 -14.67 -16.28
C PHE A 8 -9.85 -15.48 -15.45
N LEU A 9 -8.75 -14.87 -15.02
CA LEU A 9 -7.66 -15.55 -14.31
C LEU A 9 -7.89 -15.62 -12.79
N ILE A 10 -8.52 -14.62 -12.17
CA ILE A 10 -8.79 -14.59 -10.72
C ILE A 10 -9.53 -15.85 -10.23
N PRO A 11 -10.67 -16.27 -10.83
CA PRO A 11 -11.36 -17.46 -10.36
C PRO A 11 -10.64 -18.77 -10.74
N ARG A 12 -9.81 -18.77 -11.80
CA ARG A 12 -9.12 -19.98 -12.31
C ARG A 12 -7.81 -20.29 -11.59
N ASN A 13 -7.02 -19.27 -11.30
CA ASN A 13 -5.71 -19.45 -10.70
C ASN A 13 -5.82 -19.82 -9.21
N PRO A 14 -4.76 -20.41 -8.62
CA PRO A 14 -4.65 -20.52 -7.18
C PRO A 14 -4.57 -19.12 -6.53
N PRO A 15 -4.87 -19.02 -5.21
CA PRO A 15 -4.67 -17.78 -4.46
C PRO A 15 -3.28 -17.17 -4.71
N PRO A 16 -3.19 -15.87 -5.02
CA PRO A 16 -1.91 -15.24 -5.24
C PRO A 16 -1.10 -15.22 -3.95
N LYS A 17 0.23 -15.40 -4.06
CA LYS A 17 1.16 -15.38 -2.93
C LYS A 17 2.19 -14.26 -3.09
N LEU A 18 2.75 -13.82 -1.97
CA LEU A 18 3.88 -12.90 -1.97
C LEU A 18 5.11 -13.58 -2.60
N LYS A 19 5.68 -12.97 -3.66
CA LYS A 19 6.81 -13.57 -4.41
C LYS A 19 8.15 -13.46 -3.69
N SER A 20 8.33 -12.41 -2.87
CA SER A 20 9.61 -12.13 -2.21
C SER A 20 9.68 -12.81 -0.85
N LYS A 21 10.85 -13.35 -0.50
CA LYS A 21 11.12 -13.94 0.81
C LYS A 21 11.37 -12.92 1.93
N LYS A 22 11.35 -11.62 1.62
CA LYS A 22 11.59 -10.54 2.62
C LYS A 22 10.47 -10.40 3.66
N TRP A 23 9.32 -11.02 3.41
CA TRP A 23 8.13 -10.88 4.24
C TRP A 23 8.16 -11.87 5.41
N SER A 24 7.70 -11.42 6.57
CA SER A 24 7.62 -12.29 7.74
C SER A 24 6.61 -13.42 7.53
N LYS A 25 6.84 -14.57 8.18
CA LYS A 25 5.91 -15.70 8.13
C LYS A 25 4.50 -15.31 8.57
N LYS A 26 4.38 -14.50 9.64
CA LYS A 26 3.09 -13.97 10.11
C LYS A 26 2.36 -13.16 9.04
N PHE A 27 3.08 -12.36 8.24
CA PHE A 27 2.45 -11.59 7.17
C PHE A 27 2.01 -12.48 6.00
N VAL A 28 2.84 -13.44 5.60
CA VAL A 28 2.49 -14.42 4.55
C VAL A 28 1.23 -15.20 4.96
N ASP A 29 1.19 -15.71 6.19
CA ASP A 29 0.06 -16.47 6.75
C ASP A 29 -1.24 -15.65 6.78
N PHE A 30 -1.15 -14.38 7.20
CA PHE A 30 -2.30 -13.46 7.17
C PHE A 30 -2.88 -13.28 5.76
N ILE A 31 -2.01 -13.08 4.75
CA ILE A 31 -2.42 -12.92 3.35
C ILE A 31 -3.05 -14.20 2.81
N GLU A 32 -2.52 -15.38 3.16
CA GLU A 32 -3.12 -16.67 2.80
C GLU A 32 -4.53 -16.82 3.39
N GLY A 33 -4.73 -16.39 4.64
CA GLY A 33 -6.06 -16.35 5.28
C GLY A 33 -7.05 -15.41 4.58
N CYS A 34 -6.59 -14.23 4.11
CA CYS A 34 -7.45 -13.31 3.36
C CYS A 34 -7.84 -13.84 1.97
N LEU A 35 -6.94 -14.60 1.32
CA LEU A 35 -7.06 -15.00 -0.08
C LEU A 35 -7.64 -16.41 -0.27
N VAL A 36 -8.42 -16.89 0.70
CA VAL A 36 -9.23 -18.11 0.53
C VAL A 36 -10.31 -17.88 -0.54
N LYS A 37 -10.25 -18.67 -1.62
CA LYS A 37 -11.15 -18.54 -2.79
C LYS A 37 -12.61 -18.81 -2.42
N THR A 38 -12.85 -19.89 -1.70
CA THR A 38 -14.20 -20.26 -1.25
C THR A 38 -14.62 -19.33 -0.12
N TYR A 39 -15.61 -18.47 -0.39
CA TYR A 39 -16.03 -17.43 0.55
C TYR A 39 -16.48 -18.01 1.90
N ALA A 40 -17.17 -19.15 1.90
CA ALA A 40 -17.69 -19.79 3.11
C ALA A 40 -16.58 -20.28 4.05
N SER A 41 -15.40 -20.60 3.52
CA SER A 41 -14.22 -20.99 4.31
C SER A 41 -13.31 -19.81 4.62
N ARG A 42 -13.60 -18.60 4.11
CA ARG A 42 -12.78 -17.42 4.37
C ARG A 42 -13.06 -16.93 5.80
N PRO A 43 -12.02 -16.68 6.62
CA PRO A 43 -12.21 -16.13 7.95
C PRO A 43 -12.97 -14.80 7.92
N SER A 44 -13.85 -14.60 8.89
CA SER A 44 -14.55 -13.33 9.08
C SER A 44 -13.60 -12.22 9.52
N THR A 45 -14.06 -10.97 9.44
CA THR A 45 -13.29 -9.82 9.93
C THR A 45 -12.89 -9.99 11.40
N GLU A 46 -13.80 -10.48 12.25
CA GLU A 46 -13.51 -10.72 13.68
C GLU A 46 -12.41 -11.77 13.90
N GLN A 47 -12.37 -12.80 13.05
CA GLN A 47 -11.31 -13.81 13.10
C GLN A 47 -9.98 -13.23 12.60
N LEU A 48 -9.99 -12.44 11.52
CA LEU A 48 -8.79 -11.79 10.97
C LEU A 48 -8.18 -10.76 11.93
N LEU A 49 -9.00 -10.02 12.68
CA LEU A 49 -8.53 -9.07 13.71
C LEU A 49 -7.77 -9.78 14.84
N LYS A 50 -8.08 -11.05 15.12
CA LYS A 50 -7.39 -11.86 16.14
C LYS A 50 -6.09 -12.48 15.63
N HIS A 51 -5.82 -12.43 14.31
CA HIS A 51 -4.61 -12.98 13.71
C HIS A 51 -3.36 -12.26 14.25
N SER A 52 -2.29 -13.01 14.52
CA SER A 52 -1.05 -12.47 15.13
C SER A 52 -0.47 -11.27 14.37
N PHE A 53 -0.49 -11.31 13.03
CA PHE A 53 -0.05 -10.18 12.19
C PHE A 53 -0.82 -8.88 12.46
N ILE A 54 -2.09 -8.92 12.82
CA ILE A 54 -2.90 -7.72 13.07
C ILE A 54 -2.91 -7.37 14.56
N ARG A 55 -3.05 -8.36 15.43
CA ARG A 55 -3.18 -8.17 16.88
C ARG A 55 -1.88 -7.71 17.54
N GLU A 56 -0.73 -8.22 17.09
CA GLU A 56 0.56 -8.01 17.77
C GLU A 56 1.35 -6.89 17.08
N GLN A 57 1.07 -5.65 17.50
CA GLN A 57 1.65 -4.43 16.92
C GLN A 57 2.49 -3.64 17.95
N PRO A 58 3.63 -4.18 18.41
CA PRO A 58 4.44 -3.52 19.45
C PRO A 58 4.98 -2.15 19.01
N THR A 59 5.13 -1.93 17.71
CA THR A 59 5.66 -0.69 17.13
C THR A 59 4.58 0.24 16.59
N GLU A 60 3.29 0.03 16.92
CA GLU A 60 2.17 0.82 16.36
C GLU A 60 2.39 2.33 16.50
N ARG A 61 2.76 2.79 17.70
CA ARG A 61 3.02 4.21 17.98
C ARG A 61 4.13 4.77 17.08
N GLN A 62 5.22 4.03 16.91
CA GLN A 62 6.34 4.44 16.07
C GLN A 62 5.93 4.52 14.60
N VAL A 63 5.16 3.54 14.11
CA VAL A 63 4.64 3.52 12.74
C VAL A 63 3.72 4.72 12.48
N ARG A 64 2.84 5.06 13.42
CA ARG A 64 1.98 6.25 13.33
C ARG A 64 2.80 7.54 13.21
N ILE A 65 3.87 7.69 14.01
CA ILE A 65 4.78 8.84 13.93
C ILE A 65 5.47 8.90 12.57
N GLN A 66 6.04 7.78 12.11
CA GLN A 66 6.70 7.69 10.80
C GLN A 66 5.77 8.05 9.64
N LEU A 67 4.50 7.62 9.71
CA LEU A 67 3.48 7.97 8.73
C LEU A 67 3.18 9.47 8.76
N LYS A 68 3.00 10.06 9.95
CA LYS A 68 2.80 11.51 10.11
C LYS A 68 3.97 12.30 9.52
N ASP A 69 5.20 11.94 9.87
CA ASP A 69 6.40 12.61 9.38
C ASP A 69 6.56 12.48 7.86
N HIS A 70 6.15 11.34 7.28
CA HIS A 70 6.14 11.16 5.84
C HIS A 70 5.10 12.06 5.14
N ILE A 71 3.89 12.17 5.71
CA ILE A 71 2.82 13.04 5.21
C ILE A 71 3.26 14.50 5.25
N ASP A 72 3.80 14.96 6.38
CA ASP A 72 4.23 16.35 6.59
C ASP A 72 5.36 16.72 5.61
N ARG A 73 6.37 15.85 5.43
CA ARG A 73 7.44 16.04 4.44
C ARG A 73 6.93 16.06 3.01
N THR A 74 5.96 15.20 2.68
CA THR A 74 5.39 15.14 1.32
C THR A 74 4.56 16.37 1.00
N ARG A 75 3.83 16.91 1.99
CA ARG A 75 3.08 18.18 1.86
C ARG A 75 4.01 19.36 1.63
N LYS A 76 5.08 19.50 2.44
CA LYS A 76 6.08 20.58 2.30
C LYS A 76 6.74 20.57 0.91
N LYS A 77 7.18 19.40 0.43
CA LYS A 77 7.78 19.26 -0.92
C LYS A 77 6.81 19.60 -2.06
N ARG A 78 5.50 19.38 -1.90
CA ARG A 78 4.50 19.80 -2.89
C ARG A 78 4.30 21.31 -2.89
N GLY A 79 4.37 21.97 -1.73
CA GLY A 79 4.33 23.44 -1.61
C GLY A 79 5.54 24.10 -2.29
N GLU A 80 6.75 23.62 -2.01
CA GLU A 80 8.00 24.14 -2.59
C GLU A 80 8.06 23.97 -4.13
N LYS A 81 7.50 22.87 -4.67
CA LYS A 81 7.37 22.67 -6.13
C LYS A 81 6.35 23.61 -6.79
N GLY A 82 5.43 24.21 -6.03
CA GLY A 82 4.47 25.20 -6.53
C GLY A 82 5.10 26.58 -6.71
N GLU A 83 6.01 26.96 -5.82
CA GLU A 83 6.67 28.28 -5.86
C GLU A 83 7.82 28.34 -6.88
N GLY A 84 8.49 27.21 -7.17
CA GLY A 84 9.59 27.15 -8.14
C GLY A 84 9.20 27.31 -9.62
N ARG A 85 7.90 27.41 -9.96
CA ARG A 85 7.43 27.65 -11.35
C ARG A 85 7.03 29.10 -11.64
N ALA A 86 6.88 29.95 -10.62
CA ALA A 86 6.39 31.31 -10.78
C ALA A 86 7.48 32.37 -11.01
N SER A 87 8.77 32.00 -10.98
CA SER A 87 9.89 32.96 -10.92
C SER A 87 10.87 32.92 -12.09
N ARG A 88 10.47 32.47 -13.29
CA ARG A 88 11.22 32.80 -14.52
C ARG A 88 10.72 34.13 -15.07
N PRO A 89 11.46 35.25 -14.96
CA PRO A 89 11.08 36.47 -15.67
C PRO A 89 11.12 36.18 -17.18
N ARG A 90 10.03 36.52 -17.88
CA ARG A 90 10.04 36.57 -19.35
C ARG A 90 11.10 37.59 -19.75
N ALA A 91 12.19 37.13 -20.36
CA ALA A 91 13.15 38.01 -21.00
C ALA A 91 12.40 38.86 -22.04
N ALA A 92 12.45 40.18 -21.87
CA ALA A 92 11.96 41.12 -22.87
C ALA A 92 12.85 41.01 -24.12
N SER A 93 12.25 40.69 -25.27
CA SER A 93 12.95 40.76 -26.56
C SER A 93 13.21 42.24 -26.90
N PRO A 94 14.45 42.62 -27.26
CA PRO A 94 14.71 43.91 -27.88
C PRO A 94 14.21 43.91 -29.34
N ARG A 95 13.90 45.12 -29.79
CA ARG A 95 13.23 45.49 -31.05
C ARG A 95 13.91 44.98 -32.31
#